data_AF-A0A6P0JYW7-F1
#
_entry.id   AF-A0A6P0JYW7-F1
#
_cell.length_a   1.000
_cell.length_b   1.000
_cell.length_c   1.000
_cell.angle_alpha   90.00
_cell.angle_beta   90.00
_cell.angle_gamma   90.00
#
_symmetry.space_group_name_H-M   'P 1'
#
loop_
_entity.id
_entity.type
_entity.pdbx_description
1 polymer ?
#
loop_
_entity_poly.entity_id
_entity_poly.type
_entity_poly.pdbx_seq_one_letter_code
_entity_poly.pdbx_strand_id
1 'polypeptide(L)'
;MTSSSLNSQGGDIELNGMNDPVILKDTTFESMGGDITINGDSGIYLGTTGPPFLSSPSDQSLLQSKGGDITLNGTGGDIVLLNNSVLESRPVTGNGGNITVNSTGNIDLEGGTLNASGLNGGDITLTAEQDIITNQIETTGSSNQAGNITLTSNNGTIDTTNGVLSAAGAVNGGDIRLQAPGNIDTGQIATFNPGFTGDGGNIEVESTAGTIDTSAGVLITAAYGEGGDVLLTAAHDIHAGDINAISTNGVDGGAITVNLGGQITTQGTLIETENNNITLGGSVMLNNDLALLTDGTGRIEIDGTVDGNYDLTLTSGSGNIAVNGAIGGNAPLNYFTANNFLFDPNNNGIEVNAVEGITTADLNSTEGIRLNSSNGTITTGMLDTSNVGVAGDVTLNALGNITVDGIKARK
;
A
#
# COMPACT_ATOMS: atom_id res chain seq x y z
N MET A 1 -6.77 12.72 40.83
CA MET A 1 -6.03 11.92 39.85
C MET A 1 -4.58 12.33 39.99
N THR A 2 -3.77 11.49 40.62
CA THR A 2 -2.33 11.74 40.74
C THR A 2 -1.67 11.02 39.59
N SER A 3 -1.21 11.75 38.59
CA SER A 3 -0.35 11.20 37.54
C SER A 3 0.91 10.62 38.18
N SER A 4 1.26 9.38 37.87
CA SER A 4 2.50 8.75 38.32
C SER A 4 3.60 8.99 37.29
N SER A 5 4.69 9.63 37.70
CA SER A 5 5.86 9.86 36.83
C SER A 5 7.09 9.13 37.38
N LEU A 6 7.79 8.37 36.54
CA LEU A 6 9.12 7.84 36.82
C LEU A 6 10.11 8.41 35.79
N ASN A 7 11.24 8.92 36.28
CA ASN A 7 12.32 9.37 35.42
C ASN A 7 13.64 8.75 35.89
N SER A 8 14.30 7.96 35.06
CA SER A 8 15.54 7.25 35.41
C SER A 8 16.82 8.05 35.14
N GLN A 9 16.71 9.23 34.52
CA GLN A 9 17.84 10.14 34.22
C GLN A 9 18.96 9.47 33.39
N GLY A 10 18.60 8.65 32.41
CA GLY A 10 19.53 7.98 31.48
C GLY A 10 19.69 6.48 31.73
N GLY A 11 19.11 5.94 32.80
CA GLY A 11 19.11 4.49 33.06
C GLY A 11 17.92 3.77 32.44
N ASP A 12 17.96 2.45 32.42
CA ASP A 12 16.85 1.65 31.90
C ASP A 12 15.68 1.62 32.89
N ILE A 13 14.46 1.51 32.36
CA ILE A 13 13.23 1.29 33.12
C ILE A 13 12.71 -0.09 32.75
N GLU A 14 12.63 -0.99 33.73
CA GLU A 14 12.09 -2.34 33.53
C GLU A 14 10.92 -2.59 34.48
N LEU A 15 9.79 -3.05 33.93
CA LEU A 15 8.61 -3.47 34.68
C LEU A 15 8.24 -4.89 34.32
N ASN A 16 8.08 -5.72 35.36
CA ASN A 16 7.78 -7.14 35.22
C ASN A 16 6.48 -7.47 35.98
N GLY A 17 5.39 -7.65 35.25
CA GLY A 17 4.11 -8.15 35.75
C GLY A 17 4.13 -9.68 35.83
N MET A 18 4.61 -10.22 36.96
CA MET A 18 4.67 -11.66 37.19
C MET A 18 3.26 -12.23 37.42
N ASN A 19 2.77 -13.05 36.48
CA ASN A 19 1.44 -13.69 36.47
C ASN A 19 0.22 -12.76 36.46
N ASP A 20 0.43 -11.45 36.34
CA ASP A 20 -0.62 -10.44 36.33
C ASP A 20 -0.40 -9.49 35.15
N PRO A 21 -1.47 -8.86 34.64
CA PRO A 21 -1.32 -7.84 33.61
C PRO A 21 -0.61 -6.60 34.15
N VAL A 22 0.21 -5.95 33.31
CA VAL A 22 0.75 -4.63 33.64
C VAL A 22 -0.27 -3.58 33.22
N ILE A 23 -0.81 -2.83 34.19
CA ILE A 23 -1.80 -1.79 33.94
C ILE A 23 -1.19 -0.43 34.32
N LEU A 24 -1.04 0.45 33.34
CA LEU A 24 -0.55 1.80 33.52
C LEU A 24 -1.66 2.78 33.11
N LYS A 25 -2.00 3.69 34.02
CA LYS A 25 -2.97 4.75 33.78
C LYS A 25 -2.39 6.06 34.26
N ASP A 26 -2.60 7.14 33.53
CA ASP A 26 -2.06 8.46 33.88
C ASP A 26 -0.57 8.40 34.24
N THR A 27 0.19 7.60 33.48
CA THR A 27 1.57 7.25 33.85
C THR A 27 2.54 7.73 32.80
N THR A 28 3.58 8.43 33.24
CA THR A 28 4.69 8.88 32.38
C THR A 28 5.99 8.24 32.82
N PHE A 29 6.65 7.53 31.91
CA PHE A 29 8.01 7.03 32.10
C PHE A 29 8.97 7.76 31.18
N GLU A 30 10.05 8.28 31.73
CA GLU A 30 11.10 8.95 30.96
C GLU A 30 12.46 8.33 31.28
N SER A 31 13.12 7.72 30.28
CA SER A 31 14.46 7.16 30.49
C SER A 31 15.61 8.07 30.04
N MET A 32 15.34 9.12 29.25
CA MET A 32 16.37 10.07 28.77
C MET A 32 17.58 9.41 28.05
N GLY A 33 17.33 8.37 27.27
CA GLY A 33 18.31 7.66 26.43
C GLY A 33 18.52 6.20 26.83
N GLY A 34 18.08 5.78 28.02
CA GLY A 34 18.03 4.36 28.40
C GLY A 34 16.83 3.64 27.79
N ASP A 35 16.77 2.32 27.94
CA ASP A 35 15.68 1.52 27.38
C ASP A 35 14.46 1.48 28.32
N ILE A 36 13.27 1.30 27.76
CA ILE A 36 12.04 1.03 28.53
C ILE A 36 11.53 -0.35 28.13
N THR A 37 11.53 -1.29 29.08
CA THR A 37 11.00 -2.64 28.87
C THR A 37 9.83 -2.91 29.81
N ILE A 38 8.70 -3.34 29.25
CA ILE A 38 7.55 -3.81 30.02
C ILE A 38 7.24 -5.25 29.62
N ASN A 39 7.27 -6.16 30.59
CA ASN A 39 6.86 -7.54 30.43
C ASN A 39 5.58 -7.79 31.23
N GLY A 40 4.52 -8.25 30.58
CA GLY A 40 3.24 -8.58 31.20
C GLY A 40 2.79 -10.00 30.85
N ASP A 41 2.78 -10.89 31.84
CA ASP A 41 2.40 -12.30 31.65
C ASP A 41 0.93 -12.49 31.28
N SER A 42 0.07 -11.49 31.52
CA SER A 42 -1.36 -11.52 31.17
C SER A 42 -1.81 -10.29 30.39
N GLY A 43 -0.88 -9.69 29.65
CA GLY A 43 -1.09 -8.51 28.81
C GLY A 43 -0.55 -7.21 29.42
N ILE A 44 -0.56 -6.17 28.60
CA ILE A 44 -0.08 -4.83 28.94
C ILE A 44 -1.16 -3.83 28.52
N TYR A 45 -1.62 -3.01 29.46
CA TYR A 45 -2.71 -2.08 29.25
C TYR A 45 -2.26 -0.67 29.62
N LEU A 46 -2.18 0.18 28.61
CA LEU A 46 -1.74 1.57 28.70
C LEU A 46 -2.95 2.48 28.48
N GLY A 47 -3.20 3.34 29.46
CA GLY A 47 -4.31 4.28 29.43
C GLY A 47 -5.70 3.65 29.59
N THR A 48 -5.79 2.44 30.13
CA THR A 48 -7.08 1.75 30.35
C THR A 48 -7.00 0.82 31.55
N THR A 49 -8.13 0.39 32.12
CA THR A 49 -8.12 -0.85 32.92
C THR A 49 -7.91 -2.00 31.95
N GLY A 50 -7.24 -3.07 32.38
CA GLY A 50 -7.41 -4.35 31.70
C GLY A 50 -8.90 -4.77 31.61
N PRO A 51 -9.21 -5.93 31.01
CA PRO A 51 -10.57 -6.38 30.80
C PRO A 51 -11.44 -6.31 32.07
N PRO A 52 -12.64 -5.72 32.05
CA PRO A 52 -13.30 -5.05 30.93
C PRO A 52 -12.75 -3.62 30.77
N PHE A 53 -12.22 -3.26 29.60
CA PHE A 53 -11.53 -1.99 29.30
C PHE A 53 -12.32 -0.72 29.68
N LEU A 54 -12.29 -0.36 30.97
CA LEU A 54 -12.85 0.87 31.51
C LEU A 54 -11.74 1.91 31.49
N SER A 55 -12.02 3.02 30.82
CA SER A 55 -11.07 4.11 30.71
C SER A 55 -11.79 5.46 30.70
N SER A 56 -11.10 6.47 31.22
CA SER A 56 -11.46 7.88 31.04
C SER A 56 -10.60 8.45 29.91
N PRO A 57 -11.08 9.41 29.09
CA PRO A 57 -10.23 10.11 28.12
C PRO A 57 -8.99 10.78 28.73
N SER A 58 -9.00 11.01 30.05
CA SER A 58 -7.86 11.52 30.80
C SER A 58 -6.76 10.49 31.05
N ASP A 59 -7.08 9.19 31.02
CA ASP A 59 -6.18 8.08 31.37
C ASP A 59 -5.12 7.90 30.28
N GLN A 60 -4.17 8.82 30.15
CA GLN A 60 -3.13 8.75 29.11
C GLN A 60 -1.84 8.19 29.69
N SER A 61 -1.19 7.28 28.97
CA SER A 61 0.15 6.78 29.33
C SER A 61 1.18 7.16 28.29
N LEU A 62 2.36 7.58 28.76
CA LEU A 62 3.41 8.12 27.94
C LEU A 62 4.75 7.49 28.32
N LEU A 63 5.30 6.67 27.42
CA LEU A 63 6.59 6.03 27.59
C LEU A 63 7.58 6.75 26.67
N GLN A 64 8.53 7.48 27.25
CA GLN A 64 9.51 8.27 26.51
C GLN A 64 10.92 7.77 26.79
N SER A 65 11.50 7.06 25.83
CA SER A 65 12.90 6.65 25.98
C SER A 65 13.88 7.73 25.50
N LYS A 66 13.43 8.70 24.67
CA LYS A 66 14.27 9.80 24.13
C LYS A 66 15.55 9.31 23.43
N GLY A 67 15.45 8.26 22.62
CA GLY A 67 16.55 7.69 21.82
C GLY A 67 16.95 6.27 22.21
N GLY A 68 16.55 5.79 23.40
CA GLY A 68 16.66 4.37 23.76
C GLY A 68 15.52 3.54 23.17
N ASP A 69 15.56 2.22 23.32
CA ASP A 69 14.53 1.36 22.78
C ASP A 69 13.31 1.26 23.72
N ILE A 70 12.13 1.01 23.16
CA ILE A 70 10.92 0.69 23.92
C ILE A 70 10.47 -0.72 23.53
N THR A 71 10.39 -1.62 24.50
CA THR A 71 9.93 -3.01 24.28
C THR A 71 8.74 -3.33 25.16
N LEU A 72 7.63 -3.79 24.56
CA LEU A 72 6.46 -4.32 25.26
C LEU A 72 6.30 -5.81 24.93
N ASN A 73 6.32 -6.69 25.94
CA ASN A 73 6.16 -8.13 25.78
C ASN A 73 4.94 -8.64 26.56
N GLY A 74 3.87 -8.99 25.85
CA GLY A 74 2.63 -9.59 26.35
C GLY A 74 2.63 -11.11 26.14
N THR A 75 3.27 -11.85 27.04
CA THR A 75 3.53 -13.30 26.91
C THR A 75 2.32 -14.19 27.19
N GLY A 76 1.19 -13.62 27.61
CA GLY A 76 -0.07 -14.36 27.82
C GLY A 76 -1.34 -13.53 27.70
N GLY A 77 -1.31 -12.43 26.94
CA GLY A 77 -2.48 -11.59 26.73
C GLY A 77 -2.24 -10.43 25.77
N ASP A 78 -3.28 -9.64 25.57
CA ASP A 78 -3.28 -8.50 24.64
C ASP A 78 -2.34 -7.38 25.10
N ILE A 79 -1.85 -6.61 24.14
CA ILE A 79 -1.23 -5.30 24.39
C ILE A 79 -2.17 -4.24 23.86
N VAL A 80 -2.63 -3.35 24.74
CA VAL A 80 -3.62 -2.33 24.40
C VAL A 80 -3.14 -0.95 24.81
N LEU A 81 -3.15 -0.01 23.85
CA LEU A 81 -2.87 1.41 24.03
C LEU A 81 -4.11 2.23 23.67
N LEU A 82 -4.80 2.77 24.68
CA LEU A 82 -5.98 3.62 24.49
C LEU A 82 -5.72 5.07 24.92
N ASN A 83 -6.71 5.93 24.66
CA ASN A 83 -6.78 7.31 25.15
C ASN A 83 -5.61 8.22 24.77
N ASN A 84 -5.10 8.10 23.55
CA ASN A 84 -3.91 8.82 23.05
C ASN A 84 -2.65 8.48 23.85
N SER A 85 -2.52 7.24 24.32
CA SER A 85 -1.27 6.77 24.92
C SER A 85 -0.17 6.70 23.85
N VAL A 86 1.06 7.05 24.24
CA VAL A 86 2.18 7.20 23.30
C VAL A 86 3.40 6.41 23.75
N LEU A 87 4.00 5.70 22.79
CA LEU A 87 5.37 5.20 22.90
C LEU A 87 6.26 6.10 22.06
N GLU A 88 7.17 6.85 22.68
CA GLU A 88 8.06 7.79 22.00
C GLU A 88 9.52 7.50 22.29
N SER A 89 10.20 6.93 21.29
CA SER A 89 11.65 6.70 21.31
C SER A 89 12.45 7.77 20.58
N ARG A 90 11.81 8.87 20.19
CA ARG A 90 12.46 10.01 19.54
C ARG A 90 13.32 10.85 20.50
N PRO A 91 14.61 11.08 20.21
CA PRO A 91 15.45 11.98 20.99
C PRO A 91 15.24 13.44 20.59
N VAL A 92 15.73 14.37 21.42
CA VAL A 92 15.86 15.79 21.04
C VAL A 92 16.95 15.97 19.96
N THR A 93 18.03 15.19 20.06
CA THR A 93 19.13 15.13 19.08
C THR A 93 19.64 13.70 18.99
N GLY A 94 19.85 13.19 17.78
CA GLY A 94 20.36 11.83 17.57
C GLY A 94 19.38 10.93 16.84
N ASN A 95 19.63 9.63 16.87
CA ASN A 95 18.79 8.63 16.21
C ASN A 95 17.60 8.25 17.10
N GLY A 96 16.46 7.96 16.48
CA GLY A 96 15.36 7.31 17.17
C GLY A 96 15.77 5.93 17.68
N GLY A 97 15.31 5.56 18.86
CA GLY A 97 15.39 4.17 19.31
C GLY A 97 14.28 3.33 18.68
N ASN A 98 14.43 2.01 18.69
CA ASN A 98 13.43 1.11 18.14
C ASN A 98 12.23 0.97 19.08
N ILE A 99 11.07 0.64 18.52
CA ILE A 99 9.90 0.22 19.30
C ILE A 99 9.51 -1.20 18.88
N THR A 100 9.53 -2.11 19.85
CA THR A 100 9.12 -3.50 19.64
C THR A 100 7.91 -3.83 20.50
N VAL A 101 6.86 -4.37 19.90
CA VAL A 101 5.63 -4.78 20.59
C VAL A 101 5.33 -6.23 20.21
N ASN A 102 5.43 -7.13 21.18
CA ASN A 102 5.21 -8.56 21.00
C ASN A 102 4.02 -9.02 21.85
N SER A 103 2.96 -9.52 21.24
CA SER A 103 1.80 -10.08 21.95
C SER A 103 1.50 -11.50 21.52
N THR A 104 1.16 -12.35 22.48
CA THR A 104 0.55 -13.67 22.25
C THR A 104 -0.97 -13.61 22.06
N GLY A 105 -1.57 -12.43 22.23
CA GLY A 105 -2.94 -12.10 21.88
C GLY A 105 -2.98 -11.07 20.76
N ASN A 106 -3.84 -10.06 20.94
CA ASN A 106 -3.97 -8.92 20.03
C ASN A 106 -3.00 -7.79 20.38
N ILE A 107 -2.66 -6.99 19.38
CA ILE A 107 -2.11 -5.64 19.58
C ILE A 107 -3.18 -4.64 19.16
N ASP A 108 -3.72 -3.89 20.11
CA ASP A 108 -4.72 -2.86 19.86
C ASP A 108 -4.17 -1.47 20.22
N LEU A 109 -3.87 -0.69 19.19
CA LEU A 109 -3.39 0.68 19.28
C LEU A 109 -4.39 1.67 18.67
N GLU A 110 -5.69 1.35 18.64
CA GLU A 110 -6.73 2.21 18.05
C GLU A 110 -6.69 3.64 18.62
N GLY A 111 -6.37 3.75 19.92
CA GLY A 111 -6.17 5.04 20.60
C GLY A 111 -4.71 5.40 20.84
N GLY A 112 -3.72 4.77 20.20
CA GLY A 112 -2.30 4.92 20.51
C GLY A 112 -1.47 5.56 19.41
N THR A 113 -0.27 6.05 19.76
CA THR A 113 0.74 6.50 18.78
C THR A 113 2.10 5.92 19.11
N LEU A 114 2.79 5.40 18.10
CA LEU A 114 4.18 4.95 18.20
C LEU A 114 5.07 5.88 17.39
N ASN A 115 6.10 6.46 18.01
CA ASN A 115 7.01 7.40 17.36
C ASN A 115 8.46 7.06 17.66
N ALA A 116 9.13 6.48 16.67
CA ALA A 116 10.56 6.18 16.64
C ALA A 116 11.35 7.14 15.74
N SER A 117 10.82 8.33 15.48
CA SER A 117 11.50 9.29 14.61
C SER A 117 12.83 9.78 15.21
N GLY A 118 13.72 10.32 14.38
CA GLY A 118 14.99 10.88 14.82
C GLY A 118 15.75 11.55 13.68
N LEU A 119 17.05 11.77 13.83
CA LEU A 119 17.93 12.13 12.71
C LEU A 119 17.98 10.98 11.70
N ASN A 120 18.28 9.78 12.19
CA ASN A 120 17.81 8.52 11.60
C ASN A 120 16.60 8.06 12.41
N GLY A 121 15.57 7.55 11.75
CA GLY A 121 14.48 6.87 12.44
C GLY A 121 14.93 5.53 13.02
N GLY A 122 14.34 5.13 14.15
CA GLY A 122 14.40 3.76 14.65
C GLY A 122 13.29 2.91 14.03
N ASP A 123 13.46 1.60 14.04
CA ASP A 123 12.49 0.66 13.48
C ASP A 123 11.30 0.47 14.44
N ILE A 124 10.13 0.18 13.88
CA ILE A 124 8.95 -0.21 14.64
C ILE A 124 8.51 -1.61 14.19
N THR A 125 8.50 -2.55 15.13
CA THR A 125 8.10 -3.95 14.89
C THR A 125 6.96 -4.36 15.82
N LEU A 126 5.83 -4.77 15.23
CA LEU A 126 4.67 -5.31 15.94
C LEU A 126 4.48 -6.77 15.53
N THR A 127 4.52 -7.68 16.50
CA THR A 127 4.23 -9.11 16.28
C THR A 127 3.10 -9.54 17.21
N ALA A 128 1.99 -10.00 16.63
CA ALA A 128 0.84 -10.52 17.37
C ALA A 128 0.52 -11.95 16.90
N GLU A 129 0.07 -12.81 17.82
CA GLU A 129 -0.49 -14.10 17.42
C GLU A 129 -1.89 -13.96 16.81
N GLN A 130 -2.62 -12.91 17.21
CA GLN A 130 -3.96 -12.58 16.73
C GLN A 130 -3.92 -11.23 16.00
N ASP A 131 -4.96 -10.41 16.13
CA ASP A 131 -5.14 -9.21 15.31
C ASP A 131 -4.18 -8.08 15.72
N ILE A 132 -3.81 -7.27 14.74
CA ILE A 132 -3.12 -5.99 14.95
C ILE A 132 -4.04 -4.88 14.48
N ILE A 133 -4.39 -3.96 15.37
CA ILE A 133 -5.10 -2.73 15.06
C ILE A 133 -4.18 -1.57 15.39
N THR A 134 -3.96 -0.66 14.44
CA THR A 134 -3.10 0.50 14.66
C THR A 134 -3.78 1.81 14.31
N ASN A 135 -3.32 2.88 14.96
CA ASN A 135 -3.57 4.25 14.53
C ASN A 135 -2.30 4.83 13.89
N GLN A 136 -1.60 5.76 14.54
CA GLN A 136 -0.43 6.44 13.95
C GLN A 136 0.89 5.77 14.34
N ILE A 137 1.72 5.46 13.34
CA ILE A 137 3.06 4.88 13.51
C ILE A 137 4.08 5.68 12.68
N GLU A 138 5.13 6.17 13.32
CA GLU A 138 6.15 7.02 12.67
C GLU A 138 7.58 6.57 12.96
N THR A 139 8.39 6.42 11.91
CA THR A 139 9.82 6.12 11.97
C THR A 139 10.65 7.17 11.21
N THR A 140 10.21 8.43 11.23
CA THR A 140 10.72 9.49 10.35
C THR A 140 12.22 9.75 10.55
N GLY A 141 12.98 9.77 9.45
CA GLY A 141 14.38 10.18 9.40
C GLY A 141 14.52 11.64 9.03
N SER A 142 14.44 12.56 9.99
CA SER A 142 14.36 14.02 9.74
C SER A 142 15.54 14.65 9.00
N SER A 143 16.71 13.99 8.96
CA SER A 143 17.88 14.48 8.22
C SER A 143 18.63 13.37 7.47
N ASN A 144 18.25 12.11 7.69
CA ASN A 144 18.87 10.92 7.11
C ASN A 144 17.79 9.89 6.74
N GLN A 145 18.08 8.61 7.00
CA GLN A 145 17.24 7.46 6.69
C GLN A 145 16.10 7.31 7.72
N ALA A 146 14.89 6.94 7.26
CA ALA A 146 13.83 6.49 8.15
C ALA A 146 14.04 5.03 8.59
N GLY A 147 13.49 4.69 9.76
CA GLY A 147 13.40 3.29 10.19
C GLY A 147 12.29 2.55 9.44
N ASN A 148 12.34 1.23 9.46
CA ASN A 148 11.32 0.38 8.85
C ASN A 148 10.12 0.20 9.78
N ILE A 149 8.95 -0.08 9.19
CA ILE A 149 7.75 -0.49 9.93
C ILE A 149 7.41 -1.92 9.52
N THR A 150 7.33 -2.84 10.49
CA THR A 150 6.96 -4.24 10.25
C THR A 150 5.80 -4.63 11.16
N LEU A 151 4.69 -5.06 10.57
CA LEU A 151 3.52 -5.59 11.27
C LEU A 151 3.34 -7.06 10.85
N THR A 152 3.27 -7.96 11.83
CA THR A 152 3.09 -9.39 11.58
C THR A 152 2.03 -9.97 12.51
N SER A 153 0.89 -10.34 11.94
CA SER A 153 -0.13 -11.14 12.62
C SER A 153 0.04 -12.60 12.21
N ASN A 154 0.24 -13.51 13.17
CA ASN A 154 0.51 -14.92 12.84
C ASN A 154 -0.77 -15.72 12.52
N ASN A 155 -1.93 -15.34 13.06
CA ASN A 155 -3.20 -16.06 12.84
C ASN A 155 -4.42 -15.14 12.68
N GLY A 156 -4.24 -13.82 12.66
CA GLY A 156 -5.32 -12.83 12.66
C GLY A 156 -5.29 -11.92 11.43
N THR A 157 -5.84 -10.72 11.60
CA THR A 157 -5.90 -9.63 10.62
C THR A 157 -4.97 -8.48 10.99
N ILE A 158 -4.76 -7.56 10.04
CA ILE A 158 -4.12 -6.26 10.30
C ILE A 158 -5.09 -5.15 9.85
N ASP A 159 -5.38 -4.20 10.73
CA ASP A 159 -6.16 -3.00 10.42
C ASP A 159 -5.36 -1.74 10.80
N THR A 160 -5.04 -0.92 9.79
CA THR A 160 -4.33 0.35 9.98
C THR A 160 -5.15 1.55 9.49
N THR A 161 -6.45 1.33 9.24
CA THR A 161 -7.36 2.34 8.66
C THR A 161 -7.57 3.58 9.53
N ASN A 162 -7.32 3.47 10.84
CA ASN A 162 -7.52 4.55 11.79
C ASN A 162 -6.43 5.64 11.76
N GLY A 163 -5.30 5.40 11.09
CA GLY A 163 -4.19 6.34 11.07
C GLY A 163 -3.26 6.23 9.85
N VAL A 164 -2.02 6.69 10.05
CA VAL A 164 -0.98 6.72 9.01
C VAL A 164 0.20 5.89 9.47
N LEU A 165 0.68 5.02 8.58
CA LEU A 165 2.00 4.41 8.71
C LEU A 165 3.00 5.26 7.91
N SER A 166 3.98 5.86 8.60
CA SER A 166 4.94 6.78 7.99
C SER A 166 6.38 6.37 8.29
N ALA A 167 7.07 5.89 7.25
CA ALA A 167 8.51 5.62 7.25
C ALA A 167 9.27 6.62 6.37
N ALA A 168 8.94 7.90 6.54
CA ALA A 168 9.44 8.98 5.69
C ALA A 168 10.87 9.42 6.07
N GLY A 169 11.82 9.30 5.15
CA GLY A 169 13.20 9.78 5.35
C GLY A 169 13.55 11.01 4.51
N ALA A 170 14.50 11.79 5.01
CA ALA A 170 15.08 12.94 4.33
C ALA A 170 16.17 12.54 3.31
N VAL A 171 16.82 11.41 3.55
CA VAL A 171 17.70 10.77 2.57
C VAL A 171 16.89 9.65 1.94
N ASN A 172 16.74 8.48 2.56
CA ASN A 172 15.82 7.47 2.02
C ASN A 172 14.72 7.09 3.00
N GLY A 173 13.57 6.71 2.44
CA GLY A 173 12.44 6.12 3.14
C GLY A 173 12.77 4.75 3.71
N GLY A 174 12.11 4.40 4.81
CA GLY A 174 12.13 3.04 5.34
C GLY A 174 11.06 2.19 4.67
N ASP A 175 11.29 0.89 4.62
CA ASP A 175 10.33 -0.07 4.09
C ASP A 175 9.17 -0.26 5.08
N ILE A 176 7.98 -0.49 4.53
CA ILE A 176 6.78 -0.81 5.30
C ILE A 176 6.27 -2.17 4.85
N ARG A 177 6.24 -3.14 5.77
CA ARG A 177 5.81 -4.52 5.50
C ARG A 177 4.70 -4.96 6.45
N LEU A 178 3.59 -5.42 5.87
CA LEU A 178 2.43 -5.94 6.59
C LEU A 178 2.19 -7.39 6.16
N GLN A 179 2.09 -8.30 7.12
CA GLN A 179 1.88 -9.72 6.85
C GLN A 179 0.84 -10.33 7.78
N ALA A 180 -0.18 -10.98 7.20
CA ALA A 180 -1.22 -11.69 7.94
C ALA A 180 -1.78 -12.86 7.13
N PRO A 181 -2.29 -13.93 7.78
CA PRO A 181 -3.17 -14.87 7.10
C PRO A 181 -4.54 -14.27 6.78
N GLY A 182 -5.11 -13.51 7.72
CA GLY A 182 -6.40 -12.84 7.54
C GLY A 182 -6.31 -11.61 6.65
N ASN A 183 -7.40 -10.84 6.65
CA ASN A 183 -7.49 -9.61 5.87
C ASN A 183 -6.46 -8.58 6.34
N ILE A 184 -6.02 -7.73 5.41
CA ILE A 184 -5.23 -6.54 5.70
C ILE A 184 -5.95 -5.33 5.14
N ASP A 185 -6.42 -4.46 6.04
CA ASP A 185 -7.09 -3.20 5.70
C ASP A 185 -6.16 -2.04 6.06
N THR A 186 -5.87 -1.15 5.12
CA THR A 186 -4.91 -0.07 5.33
C THR A 186 -5.49 1.31 5.12
N GLY A 187 -5.12 2.24 6.01
CA GLY A 187 -5.27 3.67 5.79
C GLY A 187 -4.20 4.18 4.83
N GLN A 188 -3.67 5.38 5.11
CA GLN A 188 -2.54 5.92 4.34
C GLN A 188 -1.23 5.26 4.77
N ILE A 189 -0.42 4.87 3.79
CA ILE A 189 0.95 4.38 3.99
C ILE A 189 1.89 5.26 3.18
N ALA A 190 2.91 5.83 3.82
CA ALA A 190 3.86 6.72 3.17
C ALA A 190 5.31 6.45 3.58
N THR A 191 6.22 6.40 2.60
CA THR A 191 7.66 6.21 2.84
C THR A 191 8.50 7.43 2.50
N PHE A 192 7.89 8.57 2.14
CA PHE A 192 8.63 9.76 1.71
C PHE A 192 8.12 11.08 2.34
N ASN A 193 9.07 12.00 2.55
CA ASN A 193 8.79 13.35 3.03
C ASN A 193 9.00 14.36 1.89
N PRO A 194 7.96 15.11 1.47
CA PRO A 194 8.09 16.11 0.42
C PRO A 194 9.17 17.17 0.73
N GLY A 195 10.00 17.50 -0.27
CA GLY A 195 11.03 18.54 -0.15
C GLY A 195 12.44 18.03 0.21
N PHE A 196 12.61 16.72 0.28
CA PHE A 196 13.89 16.04 0.44
C PHE A 196 14.35 15.36 -0.86
N THR A 197 15.58 14.80 -0.91
CA THR A 197 16.25 14.47 -2.19
C THR A 197 16.60 13.01 -2.43
N GLY A 198 16.34 12.08 -1.52
CA GLY A 198 16.67 10.67 -1.78
C GLY A 198 15.45 9.80 -2.02
N ASP A 199 15.65 8.50 -1.82
CA ASP A 199 14.83 7.45 -2.42
C ASP A 199 13.63 7.05 -1.53
N GLY A 200 12.59 6.51 -2.12
CA GLY A 200 11.43 5.98 -1.42
C GLY A 200 11.72 4.61 -0.81
N GLY A 201 11.10 4.32 0.33
CA GLY A 201 11.05 2.95 0.86
C GLY A 201 9.94 2.15 0.18
N ASN A 202 10.07 0.84 0.16
CA ASN A 202 9.09 -0.06 -0.45
C ASN A 202 7.87 -0.25 0.45
N ILE A 203 6.73 -0.59 -0.15
CA ILE A 203 5.54 -1.07 0.55
C ILE A 203 5.26 -2.51 0.11
N GLU A 204 5.25 -3.43 1.07
CA GLU A 204 4.87 -4.83 0.87
C GLU A 204 3.69 -5.19 1.77
N VAL A 205 2.60 -5.66 1.17
CA VAL A 205 1.40 -6.11 1.89
C VAL A 205 1.06 -7.52 1.44
N GLU A 206 1.11 -8.48 2.36
CA GLU A 206 0.87 -9.90 2.08
C GLU A 206 -0.25 -10.46 2.97
N SER A 207 -1.40 -10.79 2.35
CA SER A 207 -2.46 -11.58 2.97
C SER A 207 -2.46 -13.01 2.40
N THR A 208 -2.01 -13.98 3.20
CA THR A 208 -1.79 -15.35 2.70
C THR A 208 -3.06 -16.21 2.60
N ALA A 209 -4.17 -15.79 3.22
CA ALA A 209 -5.46 -16.47 3.15
C ALA A 209 -6.68 -15.53 3.11
N GLY A 210 -6.48 -14.20 3.13
CA GLY A 210 -7.54 -13.20 3.16
C GLY A 210 -7.52 -12.26 1.95
N THR A 211 -8.19 -11.12 2.12
CA THR A 211 -8.21 -10.00 1.17
C THR A 211 -7.24 -8.89 1.58
N ILE A 212 -6.94 -7.99 0.66
CA ILE A 212 -6.30 -6.70 0.98
C ILE A 212 -7.26 -5.57 0.59
N ASP A 213 -7.46 -4.59 1.46
CA ASP A 213 -8.16 -3.34 1.14
C ASP A 213 -7.29 -2.13 1.47
N THR A 214 -6.93 -1.36 0.44
CA THR A 214 -6.17 -0.11 0.59
C THR A 214 -6.98 1.12 0.20
N SER A 215 -8.29 0.97 0.00
CA SER A 215 -9.19 2.02 -0.49
C SER A 215 -9.47 3.13 0.52
N ALA A 216 -9.18 2.91 1.81
CA ALA A 216 -9.35 3.92 2.85
C ALA A 216 -8.26 5.02 2.80
N GLY A 217 -7.20 4.82 2.03
CA GLY A 217 -6.09 5.77 1.91
C GLY A 217 -5.36 5.70 0.58
N VAL A 218 -4.11 6.16 0.60
CA VAL A 218 -3.20 6.15 -0.55
C VAL A 218 -1.92 5.44 -0.14
N LEU A 219 -1.36 4.64 -1.04
CA LEU A 219 -0.01 4.08 -0.90
C LEU A 219 0.99 4.98 -1.60
N ILE A 220 1.93 5.55 -0.85
CA ILE A 220 2.87 6.54 -1.35
C ILE A 220 4.31 6.08 -1.10
N THR A 221 4.97 5.67 -2.17
CA THR A 221 6.41 5.42 -2.23
C THR A 221 7.14 6.43 -3.12
N ALA A 222 6.39 7.40 -3.65
CA ALA A 222 6.91 8.47 -4.47
C ALA A 222 8.03 9.24 -3.77
N ALA A 223 9.11 9.55 -4.49
CA ALA A 223 10.28 10.19 -3.91
C ALA A 223 10.86 11.27 -4.81
N TYR A 224 11.81 12.05 -4.30
CA TYR A 224 12.63 12.87 -5.18
C TYR A 224 13.64 12.03 -5.92
N GLY A 225 14.30 11.08 -5.26
CA GLY A 225 15.18 10.10 -5.90
C GLY A 225 14.40 8.99 -6.60
N GLU A 226 14.86 7.75 -6.46
CA GLU A 226 14.13 6.59 -6.94
C GLU A 226 12.86 6.36 -6.10
N GLY A 227 11.71 6.11 -6.75
CA GLY A 227 10.48 5.72 -6.04
C GLY A 227 10.60 4.28 -5.50
N GLY A 228 9.96 4.01 -4.36
CA GLY A 228 9.95 2.65 -3.80
C GLY A 228 8.91 1.74 -4.48
N ASP A 229 9.16 0.44 -4.55
CA ASP A 229 8.23 -0.53 -5.10
C ASP A 229 6.97 -0.67 -4.23
N VAL A 230 5.85 -1.02 -4.87
CA VAL A 230 4.61 -1.39 -4.19
C VAL A 230 4.23 -2.80 -4.62
N LEU A 231 4.20 -3.73 -3.66
CA LEU A 231 3.81 -5.11 -3.86
C LEU A 231 2.60 -5.45 -2.97
N LEU A 232 1.47 -5.77 -3.60
CA LEU A 232 0.28 -6.28 -2.93
C LEU A 232 0.10 -7.75 -3.33
N THR A 233 0.05 -8.66 -2.36
CA THR A 233 -0.18 -10.10 -2.59
C THR A 233 -1.31 -10.62 -1.72
N ALA A 234 -2.42 -11.06 -2.32
CA ALA A 234 -3.56 -11.62 -1.58
C ALA A 234 -3.98 -13.00 -2.11
N ALA A 235 -4.38 -13.91 -1.23
CA ALA A 235 -4.98 -15.17 -1.66
C ALA A 235 -6.38 -14.98 -2.29
N HIS A 236 -7.12 -13.96 -1.85
CA HIS A 236 -8.44 -13.59 -2.39
C HIS A 236 -8.36 -12.24 -3.11
N ASP A 237 -9.41 -11.42 -3.00
CA ASP A 237 -9.56 -10.16 -3.71
C ASP A 237 -8.65 -9.06 -3.14
N ILE A 238 -8.32 -8.09 -4.00
CA ILE A 238 -7.62 -6.85 -3.61
C ILE A 238 -8.50 -5.66 -3.98
N HIS A 239 -8.84 -4.82 -3.01
CA HIS A 239 -9.49 -3.53 -3.23
C HIS A 239 -8.43 -2.42 -3.20
N ALA A 240 -7.95 -2.01 -4.37
CA ALA A 240 -6.86 -1.05 -4.48
C ALA A 240 -7.37 0.40 -4.45
N GLY A 241 -6.87 1.19 -3.51
CA GLY A 241 -6.94 2.65 -3.52
C GLY A 241 -6.00 3.28 -4.56
N ASP A 242 -5.68 4.56 -4.37
CA ASP A 242 -4.65 5.23 -5.18
C ASP A 242 -3.25 4.72 -4.80
N ILE A 243 -2.37 4.58 -5.79
CA ILE A 243 -0.97 4.17 -5.60
C ILE A 243 -0.07 5.16 -6.34
N ASN A 244 0.87 5.76 -5.61
CA ASN A 244 1.83 6.70 -6.16
C ASN A 244 3.26 6.27 -5.85
N ALA A 245 3.96 5.80 -6.89
CA ALA A 245 5.34 5.36 -6.84
C ALA A 245 6.25 6.19 -7.76
N ILE A 246 5.89 7.42 -8.11
CA ILE A 246 6.69 8.23 -9.06
C ILE A 246 8.06 8.62 -8.50
N SER A 247 9.00 8.94 -9.40
CA SER A 247 10.09 9.85 -9.08
C SER A 247 9.64 11.28 -9.38
N THR A 248 10.17 12.27 -8.66
CA THR A 248 9.88 13.69 -8.94
C THR A 248 11.07 14.44 -9.51
N ASN A 249 12.22 13.77 -9.67
CA ASN A 249 13.40 14.30 -10.35
C ASN A 249 13.64 13.70 -11.75
N GLY A 250 12.80 12.77 -12.20
CA GLY A 250 12.89 12.15 -13.52
C GLY A 250 13.88 10.99 -13.63
N VAL A 251 14.23 10.32 -12.51
CA VAL A 251 15.04 9.09 -12.52
C VAL A 251 14.12 7.90 -12.75
N ASP A 252 13.80 7.09 -11.73
CA ASP A 252 12.94 5.93 -11.84
C ASP A 252 11.96 5.94 -10.67
N GLY A 253 10.67 5.82 -10.94
CA GLY A 253 9.67 5.48 -9.92
C GLY A 253 9.81 4.01 -9.51
N GLY A 254 9.02 3.56 -8.53
CA GLY A 254 8.97 2.16 -8.12
C GLY A 254 8.02 1.32 -8.97
N ALA A 255 8.32 0.04 -9.14
CA ALA A 255 7.41 -0.90 -9.77
C ALA A 255 6.15 -1.09 -8.92
N ILE A 256 4.99 -1.18 -9.57
CA ILE A 256 3.71 -1.45 -8.91
C ILE A 256 3.24 -2.82 -9.36
N THR A 257 3.12 -3.76 -8.43
CA THR A 257 2.65 -5.12 -8.71
C THR A 257 1.51 -5.49 -7.77
N VAL A 258 0.38 -5.88 -8.36
CA VAL A 258 -0.79 -6.37 -7.65
C VAL A 258 -1.02 -7.84 -8.04
N ASN A 259 -0.59 -8.75 -7.17
CA ASN A 259 -0.67 -10.19 -7.34
C ASN A 259 -1.81 -10.78 -6.51
N LEU A 260 -2.60 -11.68 -7.06
CA LEU A 260 -3.71 -12.27 -6.32
C LEU A 260 -4.19 -13.63 -6.82
N GLY A 261 -4.95 -14.30 -5.96
CA GLY A 261 -5.75 -15.47 -6.33
C GLY A 261 -7.20 -15.16 -6.77
N GLY A 262 -7.71 -13.95 -6.47
CA GLY A 262 -9.09 -13.51 -6.75
C GLY A 262 -9.25 -12.43 -7.84
N GLN A 263 -10.09 -11.42 -7.59
CA GLN A 263 -10.34 -10.24 -8.42
C GLN A 263 -9.70 -8.95 -7.83
N ILE A 264 -9.16 -8.09 -8.70
CA ILE A 264 -8.72 -6.73 -8.34
C ILE A 264 -9.90 -5.80 -8.52
N THR A 265 -10.30 -5.10 -7.47
CA THR A 265 -11.30 -4.03 -7.55
C THR A 265 -10.60 -2.70 -7.36
N THR A 266 -10.63 -1.81 -8.35
CA THR A 266 -10.00 -0.50 -8.24
C THR A 266 -11.00 0.51 -7.70
N GLN A 267 -10.74 1.00 -6.50
CA GLN A 267 -11.51 2.05 -5.83
C GLN A 267 -10.82 3.41 -5.93
N GLY A 268 -9.50 3.43 -6.17
CA GLY A 268 -8.76 4.64 -6.54
C GLY A 268 -9.08 5.13 -7.95
N THR A 269 -8.58 6.32 -8.26
CA THR A 269 -8.63 6.96 -9.57
C THR A 269 -7.29 6.95 -10.31
N LEU A 270 -6.18 6.74 -9.59
CA LEU A 270 -4.84 6.84 -10.14
C LEU A 270 -3.90 5.79 -9.54
N ILE A 271 -3.24 5.04 -10.43
CA ILE A 271 -2.08 4.22 -10.12
C ILE A 271 -0.95 4.70 -11.04
N GLU A 272 0.10 5.27 -10.44
CA GLU A 272 1.16 5.93 -11.20
C GLU A 272 2.58 5.59 -10.71
N THR A 273 3.48 5.46 -11.69
CA THR A 273 4.93 5.35 -11.51
C THR A 273 5.66 6.10 -12.64
N GLU A 274 6.98 6.14 -12.62
CA GLU A 274 7.84 6.74 -13.64
C GLU A 274 8.90 5.71 -14.08
N ASN A 275 9.15 5.57 -15.38
CA ASN A 275 10.12 4.62 -15.97
C ASN A 275 9.99 3.13 -15.58
N ASN A 276 9.02 2.74 -14.76
CA ASN A 276 8.85 1.41 -14.20
C ASN A 276 7.48 0.80 -14.52
N ASN A 277 7.31 -0.48 -14.20
CA ASN A 277 6.14 -1.22 -14.64
C ASN A 277 4.97 -1.09 -13.66
N ILE A 278 3.75 -1.11 -14.23
CA ILE A 278 2.51 -1.37 -13.51
C ILE A 278 2.00 -2.73 -13.98
N THR A 279 1.86 -3.68 -13.06
CA THR A 279 1.35 -5.03 -13.34
C THR A 279 0.14 -5.32 -12.46
N LEU A 280 -1.01 -5.55 -13.10
CA LEU A 280 -2.22 -6.04 -12.48
C LEU A 280 -2.41 -7.51 -12.85
N GLY A 281 -2.00 -8.41 -11.94
CA GLY A 281 -1.84 -9.85 -12.19
C GLY A 281 -3.14 -10.67 -12.27
N GLY A 282 -4.31 -10.03 -12.24
CA GLY A 282 -5.60 -10.72 -12.28
C GLY A 282 -6.69 -9.94 -13.01
N SER A 283 -7.93 -10.42 -12.92
CA SER A 283 -9.08 -9.72 -13.51
C SER A 283 -9.39 -8.46 -12.72
N VAL A 284 -9.68 -7.37 -13.43
CA VAL A 284 -9.92 -6.03 -12.86
C VAL A 284 -11.39 -5.66 -12.98
N MET A 285 -11.98 -5.22 -11.87
CA MET A 285 -13.30 -4.58 -11.80
C MET A 285 -13.11 -3.11 -11.45
N LEU A 286 -13.55 -2.22 -12.33
CA LEU A 286 -13.52 -0.78 -12.07
C LEU A 286 -14.74 -0.39 -11.23
N ASN A 287 -14.50 0.30 -10.11
CA ASN A 287 -15.54 0.95 -9.30
C ASN A 287 -15.48 2.49 -9.37
N ASN A 288 -14.48 3.04 -10.05
CA ASN A 288 -14.28 4.44 -10.38
C ASN A 288 -13.55 4.56 -11.72
N ASP A 289 -13.54 5.75 -12.29
CA ASP A 289 -12.66 6.06 -13.43
C ASP A 289 -11.20 5.86 -13.01
N LEU A 290 -10.42 5.17 -13.83
CA LEU A 290 -9.06 4.77 -13.49
C LEU A 290 -8.07 5.22 -14.57
N ALA A 291 -6.98 5.84 -14.12
CA ALA A 291 -5.78 6.04 -14.90
C ALA A 291 -4.64 5.15 -14.38
N LEU A 292 -4.06 4.36 -15.29
CA LEU A 292 -2.76 3.73 -15.09
C LEU A 292 -1.73 4.54 -15.86
N LEU A 293 -0.78 5.13 -15.14
CA LEU A 293 0.22 6.02 -15.71
C LEU A 293 1.63 5.54 -15.40
N THR A 294 2.39 5.27 -16.45
CA THR A 294 3.84 5.29 -16.37
C THR A 294 4.38 6.07 -17.55
N ASP A 295 5.55 6.67 -17.39
CA ASP A 295 6.27 7.32 -18.47
C ASP A 295 7.56 6.56 -18.83
N GLY A 296 8.39 7.21 -19.66
CA GLY A 296 9.65 6.71 -20.17
C GLY A 296 9.63 5.22 -20.53
N THR A 297 10.38 4.33 -19.88
CA THR A 297 10.45 2.92 -20.31
C THR A 297 9.39 1.99 -19.72
N GLY A 298 8.54 2.49 -18.83
CA GLY A 298 7.60 1.67 -18.07
C GLY A 298 6.52 1.00 -18.93
N ARG A 299 6.20 -0.26 -18.61
CA ARG A 299 5.11 -1.04 -19.24
C ARG A 299 3.89 -1.05 -18.33
N ILE A 300 2.71 -1.06 -18.94
CA ILE A 300 1.47 -1.43 -18.24
C ILE A 300 1.10 -2.85 -18.68
N GLU A 301 0.86 -3.74 -17.73
CA GLU A 301 0.37 -5.10 -17.96
C GLU A 301 -0.89 -5.38 -17.13
N ILE A 302 -1.92 -5.88 -17.80
CA ILE A 302 -3.14 -6.38 -17.16
C ILE A 302 -3.36 -7.81 -17.62
N ASP A 303 -3.28 -8.75 -16.67
CA ASP A 303 -3.26 -10.19 -16.95
C ASP A 303 -4.66 -10.81 -17.14
N GLY A 304 -5.70 -10.17 -16.59
CA GLY A 304 -7.08 -10.64 -16.68
C GLY A 304 -7.99 -9.80 -17.58
N THR A 305 -9.29 -10.01 -17.45
CA THR A 305 -10.31 -9.14 -18.06
C THR A 305 -10.36 -7.81 -17.32
N VAL A 306 -10.85 -6.76 -17.97
CA VAL A 306 -11.19 -5.49 -17.29
C VAL A 306 -12.66 -5.21 -17.52
N ASP A 307 -13.44 -5.02 -16.47
CA ASP A 307 -14.89 -4.80 -16.54
C ASP A 307 -15.29 -3.63 -15.63
N GLY A 308 -16.45 -3.02 -15.90
CA GLY A 308 -17.02 -1.95 -15.06
C GLY A 308 -17.36 -0.70 -15.88
N ASN A 309 -18.53 -0.11 -15.68
CA ASN A 309 -19.03 1.02 -16.49
C ASN A 309 -18.38 2.36 -16.08
N TYR A 310 -17.06 2.42 -16.18
CA TYR A 310 -16.19 3.54 -15.84
C TYR A 310 -15.16 3.76 -16.94
N ASP A 311 -14.47 4.89 -16.89
CA ASP A 311 -13.41 5.20 -17.83
C ASP A 311 -12.11 4.49 -17.43
N LEU A 312 -11.42 3.94 -18.41
CA LEU A 312 -10.07 3.41 -18.25
C LEU A 312 -9.11 4.14 -19.18
N THR A 313 -8.06 4.72 -18.61
CA THR A 313 -6.96 5.34 -19.35
C THR A 313 -5.64 4.66 -19.04
N LEU A 314 -4.96 4.18 -20.07
CA LEU A 314 -3.66 3.53 -19.99
C LEU A 314 -2.62 4.36 -20.74
N THR A 315 -1.55 4.78 -20.06
CA THR A 315 -0.46 5.60 -20.63
C THR A 315 0.88 5.06 -20.17
N SER A 316 1.78 4.71 -21.09
CA SER A 316 3.04 4.00 -20.80
C SER A 316 4.29 4.64 -21.41
N GLY A 317 4.37 5.97 -21.53
CA GLY A 317 5.56 6.69 -22.02
C GLY A 317 6.07 6.21 -23.39
N SER A 318 7.19 5.48 -23.40
CA SER A 318 7.77 4.76 -24.55
C SER A 318 7.69 3.23 -24.41
N GLY A 319 7.30 2.72 -23.24
CA GLY A 319 6.91 1.32 -23.05
C GLY A 319 5.54 1.02 -23.65
N ASN A 320 5.18 -0.26 -23.61
CA ASN A 320 3.97 -0.78 -24.23
C ASN A 320 2.85 -1.01 -23.21
N ILE A 321 1.65 -1.28 -23.72
CA ILE A 321 0.49 -1.71 -22.94
C ILE A 321 0.19 -3.15 -23.34
N ALA A 322 0.25 -4.07 -22.39
CA ALA A 322 -0.07 -5.48 -22.57
C ALA A 322 -1.42 -5.80 -21.91
N VAL A 323 -2.34 -6.38 -22.68
CA VAL A 323 -3.65 -6.81 -22.17
C VAL A 323 -3.91 -8.26 -22.55
N ASN A 324 -4.18 -9.09 -21.55
CA ASN A 324 -4.29 -10.55 -21.69
C ASN A 324 -5.73 -11.06 -21.67
N GLY A 325 -6.69 -10.23 -21.27
CA GLY A 325 -8.12 -10.52 -21.28
C GLY A 325 -8.93 -9.47 -22.03
N ALA A 326 -10.21 -9.78 -22.24
CA ALA A 326 -11.15 -8.84 -22.84
C ALA A 326 -11.35 -7.61 -21.95
N ILE A 327 -11.46 -6.45 -22.59
CA ILE A 327 -11.80 -5.18 -21.94
C ILE A 327 -13.28 -4.91 -22.20
N GLY A 328 -14.06 -4.74 -21.13
CA GLY A 328 -15.51 -4.59 -21.13
C GLY A 328 -16.27 -5.84 -21.59
N GLY A 329 -15.71 -7.05 -21.42
CA GLY A 329 -16.28 -8.30 -21.92
C GLY A 329 -17.62 -8.66 -21.27
N ASN A 330 -17.72 -8.54 -19.95
CA ASN A 330 -18.93 -8.83 -19.18
C ASN A 330 -19.72 -7.57 -18.87
N ALA A 331 -19.02 -6.47 -18.54
CA ALA A 331 -19.58 -5.16 -18.28
C ALA A 331 -18.79 -4.11 -19.07
N PRO A 332 -19.34 -3.59 -20.19
CA PRO A 332 -18.67 -2.61 -21.04
C PRO A 332 -18.15 -1.42 -20.23
N LEU A 333 -16.98 -0.92 -20.62
CA LEU A 333 -16.44 0.32 -20.06
C LEU A 333 -17.25 1.52 -20.54
N ASN A 334 -17.13 2.66 -19.86
CA ASN A 334 -17.72 3.90 -20.37
C ASN A 334 -16.86 4.43 -21.54
N TYR A 335 -15.61 4.81 -21.26
CA TYR A 335 -14.56 5.03 -22.26
C TYR A 335 -13.36 4.10 -22.04
N PHE A 336 -12.73 3.68 -23.15
CA PHE A 336 -11.40 3.07 -23.12
C PHE A 336 -10.39 3.93 -23.88
N THR A 337 -9.30 4.30 -23.22
CA THR A 337 -8.19 5.05 -23.79
C THR A 337 -6.86 4.31 -23.58
N ALA A 338 -6.14 4.01 -24.66
CA ALA A 338 -4.78 3.49 -24.61
C ALA A 338 -3.84 4.40 -25.42
N ASN A 339 -3.00 5.17 -24.74
CA ASN A 339 -2.17 6.21 -25.36
C ASN A 339 -0.87 5.69 -25.99
N ASN A 340 -0.58 4.40 -25.85
CA ASN A 340 0.64 3.74 -26.30
C ASN A 340 0.34 2.43 -27.03
N PHE A 341 1.36 1.83 -27.63
CA PHE A 341 1.24 0.57 -28.37
C PHE A 341 0.61 -0.52 -27.50
N LEU A 342 -0.56 -0.98 -27.93
CA LEU A 342 -1.37 -1.96 -27.23
C LEU A 342 -1.19 -3.33 -27.91
N PHE A 343 -0.85 -4.35 -27.15
CA PHE A 343 -0.70 -5.69 -27.69
C PHE A 343 -1.20 -6.76 -26.73
N ASP A 344 -1.49 -7.93 -27.30
CA ASP A 344 -1.79 -9.14 -26.54
C ASP A 344 -0.56 -10.07 -26.59
N PRO A 345 0.17 -10.25 -25.48
CA PRO A 345 1.38 -11.05 -25.47
C PRO A 345 1.09 -12.56 -25.62
N ASN A 346 -0.12 -13.01 -25.31
CA ASN A 346 -0.53 -14.41 -25.42
C ASN A 346 -1.19 -14.74 -26.75
N ASN A 347 -1.48 -13.71 -27.56
CA ASN A 347 -2.01 -13.85 -28.90
C ASN A 347 -3.32 -14.66 -28.92
N ASN A 348 -4.26 -14.29 -28.05
CA ASN A 348 -5.64 -14.76 -27.99
C ASN A 348 -6.63 -13.84 -28.73
N GLY A 349 -6.20 -12.64 -29.11
CA GLY A 349 -7.04 -11.61 -29.73
C GLY A 349 -7.26 -10.43 -28.78
N ILE A 350 -7.29 -9.21 -29.34
CA ILE A 350 -7.68 -8.03 -28.56
C ILE A 350 -9.18 -7.81 -28.71
N GLU A 351 -9.89 -7.81 -27.59
CA GLU A 351 -11.31 -7.45 -27.52
C GLU A 351 -11.52 -6.25 -26.60
N VAL A 352 -12.19 -5.21 -27.11
CA VAL A 352 -12.59 -4.02 -26.35
C VAL A 352 -14.06 -3.69 -26.61
N ASN A 353 -14.85 -3.63 -25.55
CA ASN A 353 -16.23 -3.15 -25.57
C ASN A 353 -16.36 -1.93 -24.65
N ALA A 354 -16.83 -0.81 -25.20
CA ALA A 354 -17.13 0.41 -24.46
C ALA A 354 -18.47 1.01 -24.88
N VAL A 355 -19.05 1.86 -24.04
CA VAL A 355 -20.31 2.55 -24.34
C VAL A 355 -20.05 3.76 -25.22
N GLU A 356 -19.28 4.72 -24.71
CA GLU A 356 -19.18 6.07 -25.27
C GLU A 356 -17.95 6.30 -26.16
N GLY A 357 -16.94 5.43 -26.10
CA GLY A 357 -15.84 5.53 -27.06
C GLY A 357 -14.65 4.63 -26.79
N ILE A 358 -13.90 4.37 -27.86
CA ILE A 358 -12.61 3.68 -27.83
C ILE A 358 -11.59 4.57 -28.54
N THR A 359 -10.53 4.93 -27.82
CA THR A 359 -9.37 5.65 -28.38
C THR A 359 -8.11 4.86 -28.09
N THR A 360 -7.36 4.50 -29.11
CA THR A 360 -6.11 3.73 -28.93
C THR A 360 -5.03 4.24 -29.87
N ALA A 361 -3.76 4.05 -29.50
CA ALA A 361 -2.64 4.15 -30.45
C ALA A 361 -2.64 2.95 -31.41
N ASP A 362 -1.47 2.46 -31.79
CA ASP A 362 -1.32 1.25 -32.59
C ASP A 362 -1.67 -0.01 -31.77
N LEU A 363 -2.31 -0.99 -32.43
CA LEU A 363 -2.70 -2.28 -31.84
C LEU A 363 -2.03 -3.43 -32.59
N ASN A 364 -1.63 -4.46 -31.85
CA ASN A 364 -1.16 -5.71 -32.42
C ASN A 364 -1.75 -6.95 -31.74
N SER A 365 -2.40 -7.80 -32.54
CA SER A 365 -2.76 -9.15 -32.13
C SER A 365 -2.99 -10.01 -33.38
N THR A 366 -2.34 -11.17 -33.46
CA THR A 366 -2.38 -12.00 -34.67
C THR A 366 -3.62 -12.88 -34.78
N GLU A 367 -4.35 -13.12 -33.67
CA GLU A 367 -5.65 -13.82 -33.69
C GLU A 367 -6.84 -12.88 -33.96
N GLY A 368 -6.63 -11.56 -33.91
CA GLY A 368 -7.62 -10.58 -34.35
C GLY A 368 -7.79 -9.41 -33.39
N ILE A 369 -8.50 -8.39 -33.87
CA ILE A 369 -8.82 -7.17 -33.15
C ILE A 369 -10.32 -6.90 -33.28
N ARG A 370 -11.03 -6.86 -32.16
CA ARG A 370 -12.46 -6.57 -32.07
C ARG A 370 -12.70 -5.37 -31.18
N LEU A 371 -13.16 -4.27 -31.77
CA LEU A 371 -13.50 -3.02 -31.05
C LEU A 371 -14.98 -2.71 -31.23
N ASN A 372 -15.69 -2.50 -30.13
CA ASN A 372 -17.12 -2.23 -30.11
C ASN A 372 -17.44 -1.00 -29.22
N SER A 373 -17.85 0.10 -29.85
CA SER A 373 -18.40 1.27 -29.16
C SER A 373 -19.91 1.34 -29.40
N SER A 374 -20.71 1.03 -28.38
CA SER A 374 -22.16 0.85 -28.56
C SER A 374 -22.94 2.14 -28.80
N ASN A 375 -22.42 3.29 -28.39
CA ASN A 375 -23.02 4.62 -28.57
C ASN A 375 -22.05 5.66 -29.14
N GLY A 376 -20.75 5.35 -29.17
CA GLY A 376 -19.68 6.31 -29.40
C GLY A 376 -18.92 6.14 -30.71
N THR A 377 -17.70 6.67 -30.70
CA THR A 377 -16.73 6.59 -31.80
C THR A 377 -15.62 5.60 -31.51
N ILE A 378 -14.99 5.10 -32.57
CA ILE A 378 -13.71 4.38 -32.49
C ILE A 378 -12.65 5.25 -33.19
N THR A 379 -11.55 5.54 -32.49
CA THR A 379 -10.37 6.19 -33.06
C THR A 379 -9.14 5.36 -32.73
N THR A 380 -8.41 4.88 -33.74
CA THR A 380 -7.22 4.05 -33.53
C THR A 380 -6.06 4.47 -34.42
N GLY A 381 -4.84 4.13 -33.98
CA GLY A 381 -3.67 4.05 -34.86
C GLY A 381 -3.76 2.87 -35.83
N MET A 382 -2.61 2.27 -36.14
CA MET A 382 -2.51 1.08 -36.97
C MET A 382 -3.08 -0.16 -36.28
N LEU A 383 -3.90 -0.92 -36.99
CA LEU A 383 -4.37 -2.23 -36.56
C LEU A 383 -3.57 -3.31 -37.29
N ASP A 384 -2.64 -3.98 -36.60
CA ASP A 384 -1.79 -5.02 -37.17
C ASP A 384 -2.20 -6.42 -36.69
N THR A 385 -2.82 -7.19 -37.58
CA THR A 385 -3.15 -8.61 -37.37
C THR A 385 -2.27 -9.55 -38.19
N SER A 386 -1.14 -9.06 -38.72
CA SER A 386 -0.27 -9.87 -39.57
C SER A 386 0.30 -11.08 -38.83
N ASN A 387 0.26 -12.23 -39.51
CA ASN A 387 0.72 -13.51 -39.00
C ASN A 387 1.36 -14.31 -40.14
N VAL A 388 2.32 -15.19 -39.84
CA VAL A 388 2.96 -16.08 -40.85
C VAL A 388 1.93 -17.04 -41.50
N GLY A 389 0.77 -17.21 -40.86
CA GLY A 389 -0.37 -18.01 -41.31
C GLY A 389 -1.52 -17.20 -41.92
N VAL A 390 -2.69 -17.29 -41.29
CA VAL A 390 -3.88 -16.49 -41.61
C VAL A 390 -3.88 -15.30 -40.67
N ALA A 391 -4.00 -14.09 -41.20
CA ALA A 391 -4.14 -12.90 -40.38
C ALA A 391 -5.47 -12.94 -39.62
N GLY A 392 -5.46 -12.52 -38.36
CA GLY A 392 -6.67 -12.39 -37.56
C GLY A 392 -7.66 -11.37 -38.12
N ASP A 393 -8.93 -11.55 -37.83
CA ASP A 393 -10.00 -10.66 -38.27
C ASP A 393 -9.92 -9.30 -37.56
N VAL A 394 -10.26 -8.23 -38.28
CA VAL A 394 -10.47 -6.90 -37.71
C VAL A 394 -11.95 -6.56 -37.78
N THR A 395 -12.58 -6.40 -36.61
CA THR A 395 -14.01 -6.07 -36.48
C THR A 395 -14.16 -4.77 -35.70
N LEU A 396 -14.76 -3.77 -36.33
CA LEU A 396 -14.99 -2.44 -35.75
C LEU A 396 -16.48 -2.11 -35.81
N ASN A 397 -17.11 -1.93 -34.65
CA ASN A 397 -18.53 -1.57 -34.55
C ASN A 397 -18.65 -0.27 -33.75
N ALA A 398 -19.16 0.79 -34.38
CA ALA A 398 -19.46 2.05 -33.72
C ALA A 398 -20.78 2.61 -34.25
N LEU A 399 -21.60 3.22 -33.38
CA LEU A 399 -22.73 4.04 -33.86
C LEU A 399 -22.26 5.38 -34.41
N GLY A 400 -21.17 5.92 -33.87
CA GLY A 400 -20.49 7.10 -34.36
C GLY A 400 -19.45 6.80 -35.45
N ASN A 401 -18.49 7.72 -35.61
CA ASN A 401 -17.41 7.58 -36.59
C ASN A 401 -16.42 6.49 -36.18
N ILE A 402 -15.87 5.82 -37.19
CA ILE A 402 -14.71 4.94 -37.08
C ILE A 402 -13.55 5.61 -37.83
N THR A 403 -12.50 5.98 -37.11
CA THR A 403 -11.26 6.57 -37.65
C THR A 403 -10.11 5.62 -37.35
N VAL A 404 -9.40 5.18 -38.39
CA VAL A 404 -8.31 4.22 -38.28
C VAL A 404 -7.17 4.69 -39.19
N ASP A 405 -5.96 4.80 -38.65
CA ASP A 405 -4.80 5.25 -39.44
C ASP A 405 -4.39 4.22 -40.51
N GLY A 406 -4.54 2.93 -40.22
CA GLY A 406 -4.32 1.87 -41.19
C GLY A 406 -4.65 0.49 -40.66
N ILE A 407 -4.87 -0.46 -41.58
CA ILE A 407 -5.06 -1.88 -41.25
C ILE A 407 -3.99 -2.69 -42.00
N LYS A 408 -3.23 -3.48 -41.26
CA LYS A 408 -2.22 -4.41 -41.78
C LYS A 408 -2.64 -5.84 -41.46
N ALA A 409 -3.23 -6.51 -42.45
CA ALA A 409 -3.64 -7.91 -42.38
C ALA A 409 -2.96 -8.71 -43.50
N ARG A 410 -1.63 -8.83 -43.43
CA ARG A 410 -0.80 -9.54 -44.43
C ARG A 410 -0.31 -10.87 -43.88
N LYS A 411 -0.15 -11.83 -44.79
CA LYS A 411 0.65 -13.05 -44.61
C LYS A 411 2.13 -12.77 -44.75
#